data_AF-A0A2G1ME67-F1
#
_entry.id   AF-A0A2G1ME67-F1
#
_cell.length_a   1.000
_cell.length_b   1.000
_cell.length_c   1.000
_cell.angle_alpha   90.00
_cell.angle_beta   90.00
_cell.angle_gamma   90.00
#
_symmetry.space_group_name_H-M   'P 1'
#
loop_
_entity.id
_entity.type
_entity.pdbx_description
1 polymer ?
#
loop_
_entity_poly.entity_id
_entity_poly.type
_entity_poly.pdbx_seq_one_letter_code
_entity_poly.pdbx_strand_id
1 'polypeptide(L)'
;MTTFPSHRTKINRAMRLAKVGEHRTTAEALLRALPESVIARVTGHELAELLDAVWKLSQNSIASAETEIDSDGGVCDEDKQAFRELA
;
A
#
# COMPACT_ATOMS: atom_id res chain seq x y z
N MET A 1 6.17 18.19 -0.68
CA MET A 1 4.81 18.71 -0.43
C MET A 1 3.92 18.26 -1.58
N THR A 2 3.03 17.29 -1.35
CA THR A 2 2.18 16.70 -2.38
C THR A 2 0.93 17.54 -2.60
N THR A 3 0.88 18.20 -3.76
CA THR A 3 -0.17 19.12 -4.14
C THR A 3 -1.34 18.33 -4.75
N PHE A 4 -2.26 17.87 -3.91
CA PHE A 4 -3.64 17.62 -4.33
C PHE A 4 -4.47 18.85 -3.96
N PRO A 5 -4.52 19.91 -4.81
CA PRO A 5 -5.30 21.10 -4.50
C PRO A 5 -6.79 20.79 -4.49
N SER A 6 -7.24 19.88 -5.37
CA SER A 6 -8.58 19.29 -5.38
C SER A 6 -8.71 18.26 -4.25
N HIS A 7 -9.81 18.33 -3.49
CA HIS A 7 -10.19 17.35 -2.46
C HIS A 7 -9.30 17.24 -1.20
N ARG A 8 -8.44 18.22 -0.90
CA ARG A 8 -7.52 18.21 0.26
C ARG A 8 -8.19 17.84 1.61
N THR A 9 -9.36 18.40 1.91
CA THR A 9 -10.10 18.08 3.16
C THR A 9 -10.49 16.62 3.23
N LYS A 10 -10.94 16.05 2.10
CA LYS A 10 -11.34 14.66 1.99
C LYS A 10 -10.15 13.72 2.16
N ILE A 11 -9.04 14.03 1.48
CA ILE A 11 -7.79 13.26 1.59
C ILE A 11 -7.26 13.29 3.02
N ASN A 12 -7.20 14.46 3.65
CA ASN A 12 -6.77 14.56 5.05
C ASN A 12 -7.66 13.76 6.01
N ARG A 13 -8.97 13.75 5.76
CA ARG A 13 -9.91 12.93 6.54
C ARG A 13 -9.68 11.44 6.30
N ALA A 14 -9.52 11.02 5.05
CA ALA A 14 -9.24 9.63 4.70
C ALA A 14 -7.94 9.13 5.36
N MET A 15 -6.87 9.92 5.30
CA MET A 15 -5.58 9.63 5.92
C MET A 15 -5.64 9.47 7.45
N ARG A 16 -6.60 10.13 8.11
CA ARG A 16 -6.81 9.98 9.56
C ARG A 16 -7.66 8.77 9.92
N LEU A 17 -8.48 8.29 9.00
CA LEU A 17 -9.40 7.18 9.21
C LEU A 17 -8.80 5.83 8.79
N ALA A 18 -7.97 5.84 7.75
CA ALA A 18 -7.33 4.64 7.23
C ALA A 18 -6.26 4.14 8.21
N LYS A 19 -6.21 2.84 8.46
CA LYS A 19 -5.17 2.19 9.25
C LYS A 19 -3.79 2.38 8.64
N VAL A 20 -3.69 2.34 7.30
CA VAL A 20 -2.43 2.63 6.59
C VAL A 20 -1.96 4.08 6.84
N GLY A 21 -2.82 4.96 7.34
CA GLY A 21 -2.47 6.33 7.73
C GLY A 21 -1.36 6.43 8.79
N GLU A 22 -1.16 5.38 9.60
CA GLU A 22 -0.01 5.26 10.52
C GLU A 22 1.33 5.16 9.76
N HIS A 23 1.30 4.59 8.55
CA HIS A 23 2.44 4.48 7.63
C HIS A 23 2.36 5.56 6.55
N ARG A 24 2.65 6.81 6.94
CA ARG A 24 2.47 7.99 6.09
C ARG A 24 3.05 7.86 4.68
N THR A 25 4.26 7.34 4.54
CA THR A 25 4.92 7.17 3.23
C THR A 25 4.18 6.18 2.34
N THR A 26 3.72 5.06 2.91
CA THR A 26 2.93 4.04 2.22
C THR A 26 1.57 4.59 1.80
N ALA A 27 0.86 5.24 2.73
CA ALA A 27 -0.44 5.84 2.44
C ALA A 27 -0.36 6.93 1.35
N GLU A 28 0.69 7.76 1.37
CA GLU A 28 0.93 8.74 0.30
C GLU A 28 1.25 8.07 -1.05
N ALA A 29 1.99 6.96 -1.06
CA ALA A 29 2.27 6.20 -2.28
C ALA A 29 0.99 5.59 -2.86
N LEU A 30 0.15 4.98 -2.02
CA LEU A 30 -1.14 4.43 -2.41
C LEU A 30 -2.07 5.53 -2.96
N LEU A 31 -2.14 6.68 -2.31
CA LEU A 31 -2.90 7.83 -2.81
C LEU A 31 -2.43 8.31 -4.18
N ARG A 32 -1.12 8.31 -4.45
CA ARG A 32 -0.57 8.69 -5.77
C ARG A 32 -0.84 7.65 -6.85
N ALA A 33 -1.04 6.39 -6.47
CA ALA A 33 -1.40 5.32 -7.40
C ALA A 33 -2.88 5.38 -7.83
N LEU A 34 -3.73 6.05 -7.07
CA LEU A 34 -5.15 6.20 -7.39
C LEU A 34 -5.38 7.32 -8.43
N PRO A 35 -6.17 7.06 -9.49
CA PRO A 35 -6.58 8.10 -10.43
C PRO A 35 -7.41 9.19 -9.76
N GLU A 36 -7.22 10.45 -10.15
CA GLU A 36 -8.00 11.57 -9.62
C GLU A 36 -9.52 11.38 -9.82
N SER A 37 -9.93 10.76 -10.93
CA SER A 37 -11.34 10.44 -11.21
C SER A 37 -11.96 9.49 -10.19
N VAL A 38 -11.18 8.58 -9.61
CA VAL A 38 -11.62 7.69 -8.52
C VAL A 38 -11.72 8.49 -7.25
N ILE A 39 -10.67 9.25 -6.91
CA ILE A 39 -10.65 10.11 -5.72
C ILE A 39 -11.83 11.07 -5.74
N ALA A 40 -12.22 11.63 -6.88
CA ALA A 40 -13.34 12.55 -7.02
C ALA A 40 -14.70 11.91 -6.71
N ARG A 41 -14.90 10.64 -7.10
CA ARG A 41 -16.18 9.92 -7.00
C ARG A 41 -16.48 9.35 -5.62
N VAL A 42 -15.45 9.07 -4.84
CA VAL A 42 -15.61 8.48 -3.50
C VAL A 42 -15.66 9.55 -2.41
N THR A 43 -16.30 9.22 -1.31
CA THR A 43 -16.26 9.98 -0.05
C THR A 43 -14.93 9.77 0.68
N GLY A 44 -14.68 10.56 1.73
CA GLY A 44 -13.45 10.40 2.52
C GLY A 44 -13.40 9.11 3.35
N HIS A 45 -14.56 8.51 3.64
CA HIS A 45 -14.63 7.24 4.34
C HIS A 45 -14.34 6.07 3.38
N GLU A 46 -15.01 6.06 2.23
CA GLU A 46 -14.76 5.07 1.16
C GLU A 46 -13.30 5.15 0.65
N LEU A 47 -12.73 6.35 0.58
CA LEU A 47 -11.30 6.50 0.25
C LEU A 47 -10.39 5.86 1.32
N ALA A 48 -10.75 5.96 2.60
CA ALA A 48 -9.98 5.32 3.67
C ALA A 48 -10.06 3.79 3.58
N GLU A 49 -11.27 3.25 3.38
CA GLU A 49 -11.49 1.82 3.18
C GLU A 49 -10.74 1.29 1.96
N LEU A 50 -10.75 2.05 0.85
CA LEU A 50 -10.02 1.70 -0.36
C LEU A 50 -8.51 1.65 -0.10
N LEU A 51 -7.95 2.64 0.61
CA LEU A 51 -6.54 2.66 0.96
C LEU A 51 -6.15 1.45 1.84
N ASP A 52 -6.97 1.12 2.84
CA ASP A 52 -6.74 -0.03 3.70
C ASP A 52 -6.88 -1.37 2.94
N ALA A 53 -7.81 -1.47 1.99
CA ALA A 53 -7.98 -2.66 1.18
C ALA A 53 -6.77 -2.90 0.26
N VAL A 54 -6.28 -1.85 -0.41
CA VAL A 54 -5.10 -1.94 -1.27
C VAL A 54 -3.84 -2.22 -0.46
N TRP A 55 -3.71 -1.62 0.73
CA TRP A 55 -2.61 -1.91 1.64
C TRP A 55 -2.64 -3.37 2.11
N LYS A 56 -3.80 -3.90 2.50
CA LYS A 56 -3.94 -5.30 2.87
C LYS A 56 -3.58 -6.23 1.71
N LEU A 57 -3.98 -5.88 0.48
CA LEU A 57 -3.60 -6.63 -0.71
C LEU A 57 -2.09 -6.64 -0.93
N SER A 58 -1.41 -5.51 -0.74
CA SER A 58 0.05 -5.46 -0.88
C SER A 58 0.75 -6.32 0.18
N GLN A 59 0.30 -6.26 1.44
CA GLN A 59 0.85 -7.09 2.51
C GLN A 59 0.67 -8.58 2.21
N ASN A 60 -0.51 -8.97 1.72
CA ASN A 60 -0.77 -10.37 1.33
C ASN A 60 0.12 -10.80 0.16
N SER A 61 0.36 -9.92 -0.81
CA SER A 61 1.20 -10.23 -1.98
C SER A 61 2.66 -10.45 -1.56
N ILE A 62 3.16 -9.65 -0.62
CA ILE A 62 4.50 -9.82 -0.04
C ILE A 62 4.57 -11.16 0.71
N ALA A 63 3.61 -11.45 1.58
CA ALA A 63 3.56 -12.69 2.33
C ALA A 63 3.48 -13.95 1.43
N SER A 64 2.74 -13.87 0.32
CA SER A 64 2.68 -14.96 -0.67
C SER A 64 4.03 -15.16 -1.37
N ALA A 65 4.73 -14.08 -1.75
CA ALA A 65 6.05 -14.18 -2.35
C ALA A 65 7.07 -14.81 -1.39
N GLU A 66 7.03 -14.44 -0.10
CA GLU A 66 7.86 -15.07 0.94
C GLU A 66 7.55 -16.57 1.08
N THR A 67 6.27 -16.95 1.03
CA THR A 67 5.86 -18.37 1.11
C THR A 67 6.28 -19.17 -0.12
N GLU A 68 6.20 -18.58 -1.32
CA GLU A 68 6.63 -19.23 -2.56
C GLU A 68 8.13 -19.51 -2.57
N ILE A 69 8.94 -18.57 -2.08
CA ILE A 69 10.40 -18.71 -1.93
C ILE A 69 10.75 -19.91 -1.03
N ASP A 70 10.11 -20.03 0.12
CA ASP A 70 10.32 -21.15 1.05
C ASP A 70 9.88 -22.51 0.45
N SER A 71 8.81 -22.52 -0.36
CA SER A 71 8.30 -23.75 -0.97
C SER A 71 9.12 -24.26 -2.16
N ASP A 72 9.80 -23.37 -2.89
CA ASP A 72 10.68 -23.70 -4.02
C ASP A 72 12.15 -23.95 -3.59
N GLY A 73 12.45 -23.97 -2.29
CA GLY A 73 13.79 -24.30 -1.77
C GLY A 73 14.80 -23.15 -1.87
N GLY A 74 14.33 -21.91 -2.02
CA GLY A 74 15.16 -20.71 -1.94
C GLY A 74 15.11 -20.09 -0.55
N VAL A 75 16.20 -19.44 -0.12
CA VAL A 75 16.18 -18.54 1.04
C VAL A 75 16.41 -17.13 0.54
N CYS A 76 15.48 -16.22 0.86
CA CYS A 76 15.68 -14.80 0.61
C CYS A 76 16.52 -14.22 1.76
N ASP A 77 17.75 -13.81 1.45
CA ASP A 77 18.63 -13.10 2.38
C ASP A 77 18.16 -11.64 2.47
N GLU A 78 17.42 -11.30 3.53
CA GLU A 78 16.80 -9.99 3.75
C GLU A 78 17.83 -8.84 3.76
N ASP A 79 19.08 -9.12 4.14
CA ASP A 79 20.16 -8.12 4.18
C ASP A 79 20.70 -7.77 2.78
N LYS A 80 20.44 -8.61 1.77
CA LYS A 80 21.02 -8.45 0.42
C LYS A 80 20.01 -8.28 -0.70
N GLN A 81 18.72 -8.39 -0.41
CA GLN A 81 17.66 -8.41 -1.44
C GLN A 81 18.00 -9.34 -2.61
N ALA A 82 18.59 -10.49 -2.30
CA ALA A 82 19.09 -11.44 -3.29
C ALA A 82 18.57 -12.84 -2.98
N PHE A 83 17.94 -13.43 -3.98
CA PHE A 83 17.50 -14.83 -3.93
C PHE A 83 18.73 -15.75 -4.01
N ARG A 84 18.85 -16.69 -3.07
CA ARG A 84 19.82 -17.79 -3.15
C ARG A 84 19.09 -19.12 -3.22
N GLU A 85 19.37 -19.88 -4.27
CA GLU A 85 18.99 -21.29 -4.36
C GLU A 85 19.85 -22.11 -3.40
N LEU A 86 19.22 -22.94 -2.57
CA LEU A 86 19.92 -23.98 -1.82
C LEU A 86 20.01 -25.23 -2.71
N ALA A 87 21.09 -25.31 -3.51
CA ALA A 87 21.52 -26.55 -4.16
C ALA A 87 22.50 -27.33 -3.29
#